data_AF-A0A1X2HS96-F1
#
_entry.id   AF-A0A1X2HS96-F1
#
_cell.length_a   1.000
_cell.length_b   1.000
_cell.length_c   1.000
_cell.angle_alpha   90.00
_cell.angle_beta   90.00
_cell.angle_gamma   90.00
#
_symmetry.space_group_name_H-M   'P 1'
#
loop_
_entity.id
_entity.type
_entity.pdbx_description
1 polymer ?
#
loop_
_entity_poly.entity_id
_entity_poly.type
_entity_poly.pdbx_seq_one_letter_code
_entity_poly.pdbx_strand_id
1 'polypeptide(L)' 'NQVILVTIDYAGLSTDPDDLSLFVRDHEKIDQTHVDRLPTVYKVERYTRHQLLNDENCRKKFHCRSKSVQRSLR' A
#
# COMPACT_ATOMS: atom_id res chain seq x y z
N ASN A 1 0.05 22.38 2.13
CA ASN A 1 0.95 21.49 1.37
C ASN A 1 0.37 20.10 1.30
N GLN A 2 0.24 19.60 0.07
CA GLN A 2 -0.01 18.19 -0.22
C GLN A 2 1.34 17.46 -0.39
N VAL A 3 1.36 16.17 -0.07
CA VAL A 3 2.53 15.30 -0.22
C VAL A 3 2.20 14.08 -1.07
N ILE A 4 3.20 13.62 -1.82
CA ILE A 4 3.16 12.34 -2.55
C ILE A 4 3.97 11.34 -1.72
N LEU A 5 3.33 10.26 -1.32
CA LEU A 5 3.99 9.15 -0.65
C LEU A 5 4.55 8.19 -1.70
N VAL A 6 5.81 7.79 -1.57
CA VAL A 6 6.44 6.79 -2.44
C VAL A 6 6.80 5.58 -1.59
N THR A 7 6.37 4.39 -2.01
CA THR A 7 6.71 3.10 -1.37
C THR A 7 7.42 2.19 -2.36
N ILE A 8 8.40 1.44 -1.87
CA ILE A 8 9.09 0.39 -2.64
C ILE A 8 8.31 -0.91 -2.44
N ASP A 9 7.69 -1.39 -3.50
CA ASP A 9 6.75 -2.49 -3.52
C ASP A 9 5.48 -2.22 -2.64
N TYR A 10 4.45 -3.04 -2.84
CA TYR A 10 3.22 -3.01 -2.05
C TYR A 10 3.48 -3.25 -0.57
N ALA A 11 4.41 -4.16 -0.25
CA ALA A 11 4.75 -4.48 1.13
C ALA A 11 5.63 -3.43 1.82
N GLY A 12 6.10 -2.39 1.12
CA GLY A 12 6.96 -1.34 1.68
C GLY A 12 6.22 -0.33 2.55
N LEU A 13 4.88 -0.32 2.50
CA LEU A 13 4.03 0.55 3.30
C LEU A 13 3.25 -0.26 4.34
N SER A 14 2.34 -1.12 3.89
CA SER A 14 1.57 -2.03 4.72
C SER A 14 1.10 -3.22 3.88
N THR A 15 0.98 -4.39 4.50
CA THR A 15 0.40 -5.59 3.88
C THR A 15 -1.06 -5.84 4.31
N ASP A 16 -1.59 -4.96 5.15
CA ASP A 16 -2.97 -4.98 5.61
C ASP A 16 -3.75 -3.85 4.90
N PRO A 17 -4.73 -4.19 4.04
CA PRO A 17 -5.59 -3.23 3.36
C PRO A 17 -6.29 -2.24 4.30
N ASP A 18 -6.67 -2.66 5.50
CA ASP A 18 -7.41 -1.82 6.44
C ASP A 18 -6.48 -0.82 7.12
N ASP A 19 -5.29 -1.27 7.52
CA ASP A 19 -4.22 -0.41 8.05
C ASP A 19 -3.82 0.67 7.03
N LEU A 20 -3.69 0.32 5.75
CA LEU A 20 -3.43 1.29 4.68
C LEU A 20 -4.54 2.35 4.59
N SER A 21 -5.80 1.92 4.67
CA SER A 21 -6.96 2.82 4.63
C SER A 21 -6.95 3.79 5.82
N LEU A 22 -6.69 3.28 7.02
CA LEU A 22 -6.56 4.07 8.25
C LEU A 22 -5.42 5.09 8.12
N PHE A 23 -4.24 4.65 7.70
CA PHE A 23 -3.08 5.51 7.53
C PHE A 23 -3.35 6.68 6.57
N VAL A 24 -3.93 6.41 5.40
CA VAL A 24 -4.27 7.44 4.39
C VAL A 24 -5.40 8.35 4.86
N ARG A 25 -6.32 7.83 5.68
CA ARG A 25 -7.41 8.63 6.26
C ARG A 25 -6.87 9.62 7.28
N ASP A 26 -6.01 9.17 8.18
CA ASP A 26 -5.47 9.95 9.29
C ASP A 26 -4.44 11.00 8.83
N HIS A 27 -3.81 10.78 7.67
CA HIS A 27 -2.86 11.72 7.07
C HIS A 27 -3.45 12.44 5.85
N GLU A 28 -4.36 13.39 6.10
CA GLU A 28 -5.11 14.14 5.06
C GLU A 28 -4.24 14.89 4.03
N LYS A 29 -2.96 15.15 4.36
CA LYS A 29 -2.02 15.80 3.44
C LYS A 29 -1.53 14.88 2.32
N ILE A 30 -1.71 13.55 2.45
CA ILE A 30 -1.33 12.59 1.41
C ILE A 30 -2.34 12.67 0.27
N ASP A 31 -1.92 13.21 -0.86
CA ASP A 31 -2.78 13.32 -2.05
C ASP A 31 -2.69 12.08 -2.94
N GLN A 32 -1.49 11.51 -3.05
CA GLN A 32 -1.21 10.33 -3.85
C GLN A 32 -0.20 9.40 -3.18
N THR A 33 -0.33 8.12 -3.49
CA THR A 33 0.65 7.07 -3.16
C THR A 33 1.17 6.43 -4.43
N HIS A 34 2.48 6.46 -4.62
CA HIS A 34 3.17 5.84 -5.75
C HIS A 34 3.88 4.58 -5.26
N VAL A 35 3.57 3.44 -5.89
CA VAL A 35 4.18 2.14 -5.61
C VAL A 35 5.20 1.86 -6.68
N ASP A 36 6.48 1.97 -6.34
CA ASP A 36 7.57 1.59 -7.21
C ASP A 36 7.77 0.06 -7.14
N ARG A 37 7.54 -0.63 -8.26
CA ARG A 37 7.64 -2.09 -8.36
C ARG A 37 9.01 -2.53 -8.89
N LEU A 38 10.06 -1.73 -8.72
CA LEU A 38 11.44 -2.10 -9.04
C LEU A 38 12.04 -3.10 -8.02
N PRO A 39 12.89 -4.05 -8.49
CA PRO A 39 13.30 -4.29 -9.88
C PRO A 39 12.32 -5.19 -10.67
N THR A 40 11.23 -5.65 -10.05
CA THR A 40 10.40 -6.74 -10.58
C THR A 40 9.61 -6.38 -11.84
N VAL A 41 9.08 -5.16 -11.94
CA VAL A 41 8.15 -4.77 -13.03
C VAL A 41 8.57 -3.46 -13.73
N TYR A 42 9.64 -2.79 -13.28
CA TYR A 42 10.09 -1.48 -13.81
C TYR A 42 8.95 -0.48 -14.02
N LYS A 43 7.97 -0.49 -13.10
CA LYS A 43 6.74 0.29 -13.21
C LYS A 43 6.43 0.97 -11.88
N VAL A 44 6.01 2.23 -11.97
CA VAL A 44 5.41 2.96 -10.85
C VAL A 44 3.89 2.93 -11.03
N GLU A 45 3.19 2.32 -10.08
CA GLU A 45 1.73 2.39 -9.99
C GLU A 45 1.33 3.58 -9.13
N ARG A 46 0.35 4.38 -9.57
CA ARG A 46 -0.07 5.61 -8.87
C ARG A 46 -1.50 5.46 -8.40
N TYR A 47 -1.75 5.78 -7.14
CA TYR A 47 -3.05 5.74 -6.51
C TYR A 47 -3.37 7.10 -5.90
N THR A 48 -4.56 7.63 -6.19
CA THR A 48 -5.05 8.82 -5.49
C THR A 48 -5.56 8.45 -4.10
N ARG A 49 -5.60 9.43 -3.20
CA ARG A 49 -6.26 9.27 -1.89
C ARG A 49 -7.68 8.71 -2.02
N HIS A 50 -8.44 9.21 -2.99
CA HIS A 50 -9.81 8.76 -3.23
C HIS A 50 -9.87 7.28 -3.61
N GLN A 51 -8.96 6.80 -4.47
CA GLN A 51 -8.88 5.37 -4.83
C GLN A 51 -8.53 4.52 -3.62
N LEU A 52 -7.54 4.91 -2.81
CA LEU A 52 -7.15 4.13 -1.64
C LEU A 52 -8.25 4.05 -0.58
N LEU A 53 -9.09 5.08 -0.44
CA LEU A 53 -10.18 5.07 0.54
C LEU A 53 -11.45 4.38 0.03
N ASN A 54 -11.76 4.48 -1.26
CA ASN A 54 -13.05 4.02 -1.78
C ASN A 54 -12.99 2.78 -2.67
N ASP A 55 -11.82 2.41 -3.20
CA ASP A 55 -11.65 1.22 -4.05
C ASP A 55 -10.94 0.08 -3.31
N GLU A 56 -11.73 -0.92 -2.91
CA GLU A 56 -11.23 -2.12 -2.25
C GLU A 56 -10.28 -2.94 -3.13
N ASN A 57 -10.47 -2.95 -4.46
CA ASN A 57 -9.59 -3.68 -5.38
C ASN A 57 -8.21 -3.04 -5.43
N CYS A 58 -8.13 -1.70 -5.34
CA CYS A 58 -6.85 -1.00 -5.20
C CYS A 58 -6.13 -1.42 -3.91
N ARG A 59 -6.82 -1.44 -2.78
CA ARG A 59 -6.22 -1.83 -1.49
C ARG A 59 -5.82 -3.30 -1.43
N LYS A 60 -6.58 -4.21 -2.05
CA LYS A 60 -6.26 -5.65 -2.07
C LYS A 60 -4.90 -5.96 -2.70
N LYS A 61 -4.39 -5.10 -3.59
CA LYS A 61 -3.03 -5.26 -4.14
C LYS A 61 -1.94 -5.16 -3.07
N PHE A 62 -2.20 -4.45 -1.96
CA PHE A 62 -1.29 -4.35 -0.82
C PHE A 62 -1.26 -5.63 0.01
N HIS A 63 -2.30 -6.47 -0.08
CA HIS A 63 -2.32 -7.81 0.50
C HIS A 63 -1.52 -8.82 -0.34
N CYS A 64 -0.25 -8.53 -0.59
CA CYS A 64 0.60 -9.27 -1.53
C CYS A 64 1.43 -10.40 -0.90
N ARG A 65 1.46 -10.49 0.44
CA ARG A 65 2.24 -11.51 1.15
C ARG A 65 1.32 -12.55 1.78
N SER A 66 1.57 -13.82 1.49
CA SER A 66 1.04 -14.92 2.29
C SER A 66 1.66 -14.92 3.68
N LYS A 67 0.89 -15.32 4.70
CA LYS A 67 1.40 -15.48 6.06
C LYS A 67 2.65 -16.36 6.01
N SER A 68 3.72 -15.93 6.67
CA SER A 68 4.91 -16.75 6.82
C SER A 68 4.51 -18.08 7.46
N VAL A 69 5.02 -19.19 6.93
CA VAL A 69 4.82 -20.50 7.55
C VAL A 69 5.36 -20.43 8.97
N GLN A 70 4.47 -20.54 9.96
CA GLN A 70 4.85 -20.54 11.36
C GLN A 70 5.56 -21.87 11.65
N ARG A 71 6.89 -21.86 11.67
CA ARG A 71 7.72 -23.05 11.90
C ARG A 71 7.91 -23.38 13.39
N SER A 72 7.49 -22.49 14.27
CA SER A 72 7.47 -22.74 15.71
C SER A 72 6.09 -23.21 16.13
N LEU A 73 6.03 -24.45 16.63
CA LEU A 73 4.90 -24.94 17.40
C LEU A 73 4.94 -24.23 18.74
N ARG A 74 3.90 -23.43 19.02
CA ARG A 74 3.64 -22.93 20.36
C ARG A 74 2.38 -23.59 20.87
#